data_AF-A0A941LRW0-F1
#
_entry.id   AF-A0A941LRW0-F1
#
_cell.length_a   1.000
_cell.length_b   1.000
_cell.length_c   1.000
_cell.angle_alpha   90.00
_cell.angle_beta   90.00
_cell.angle_gamma   90.00
#
_symmetry.space_group_name_H-M   'P 1'
#
loop_
_entity.id
_entity.type
_entity.pdbx_description
1 polymer ?
#
loop_
_entity_poly.entity_id
_entity_poly.type
_entity_poly.pdbx_seq_one_letter_code
_entity_poly.pdbx_strand_id
1 'polypeptide(L)'
;MPLVSKLLRYLTSLLLFCTCFFLSVAARSEDDPGPRPLRTSSIAELDQLLPSGTHLLLNQGAMESFLAALEGTPPDWTTVYGRGHHDPGHDERLFNLNRERDAAREWNPILKWRIAFVWIGELSSFDVDARSYSVAVGPELTPTSWGMIRFKPEEFPSNLRVRPDTHLADRIDRRLLRHEAVQVSIVMVGTLIPTESVIYDFSHDDEGVGLIMPVVRVEQVEVVLVQP
;
A
#
# COMPACT_ATOMS: atom_id res chain seq x y z
N MET A 1 59.33 -38.97 -20.33
CA MET A 1 58.72 -38.20 -19.22
C MET A 1 57.64 -37.23 -19.74
N PRO A 2 56.38 -37.67 -19.97
CA PRO A 2 55.31 -36.75 -20.39
C PRO A 2 54.03 -36.78 -19.52
N LEU A 3 54.03 -37.45 -18.35
CA LEU A 3 52.80 -37.61 -17.54
C LEU A 3 52.49 -36.44 -16.59
N VAL A 4 53.48 -35.62 -16.22
CA VAL A 4 53.31 -34.62 -15.14
C VAL A 4 52.58 -33.35 -15.61
N SER A 5 52.60 -33.03 -16.92
CA SER A 5 52.02 -31.76 -17.40
C SER A 5 50.51 -31.80 -17.67
N LYS A 6 49.92 -32.99 -17.83
CA LYS A 6 48.46 -33.12 -18.06
C LYS A 6 47.67 -33.04 -16.75
N LEU A 7 48.15 -33.68 -15.67
CA LEU A 7 47.48 -33.63 -14.36
C LEU A 7 47.43 -32.21 -13.79
N LEU A 8 48.51 -31.43 -13.96
CA LEU A 8 48.60 -30.07 -13.43
C LEU A 8 47.66 -29.08 -14.16
N ARG A 9 47.32 -29.35 -15.42
CA ARG A 9 46.35 -28.53 -16.20
C ARG A 9 44.89 -28.87 -15.85
N TYR A 10 44.60 -30.11 -15.47
CA TYR A 10 43.26 -30.46 -15.00
C TYR A 10 42.99 -29.95 -13.58
N LEU A 11 44.01 -29.94 -12.70
CA LEU A 11 43.87 -29.41 -11.34
C LEU A 11 43.65 -27.88 -11.31
N THR A 12 44.31 -27.12 -12.19
CA THR A 12 44.08 -25.67 -12.29
C THR A 12 42.74 -25.33 -12.94
N SER A 13 42.25 -26.17 -13.87
CA SER A 13 40.92 -25.98 -14.46
C SER A 13 39.78 -26.36 -13.52
N LEU A 14 39.98 -27.34 -12.63
CA LEU A 14 39.00 -27.72 -11.60
C LEU A 14 38.95 -26.70 -10.44
N LEU A 15 40.09 -26.09 -10.08
CA LEU A 15 40.13 -25.03 -9.06
C LEU A 15 39.50 -23.72 -9.54
N LEU A 16 39.60 -23.39 -10.84
CA LEU A 16 38.93 -22.20 -11.41
C LEU A 16 37.41 -22.39 -11.57
N PHE A 17 36.93 -23.63 -11.71
CA PHE A 17 35.50 -23.90 -11.83
C PHE A 17 34.80 -23.93 -10.46
N CYS A 18 35.51 -24.26 -9.37
CA CYS A 18 34.94 -24.29 -8.02
C CYS A 18 34.83 -22.90 -7.36
N THR A 19 35.62 -21.92 -7.79
CA THR A 19 35.54 -20.55 -7.23
C THR A 19 34.38 -19.72 -7.79
N CYS A 20 33.78 -20.13 -8.90
CA CYS A 20 32.62 -19.45 -9.48
C CYS A 20 31.26 -19.86 -8.88
N PHE A 21 31.20 -20.92 -8.06
CA PHE A 21 29.94 -21.40 -7.46
C PHE A 21 29.70 -20.95 -6.01
N PHE A 22 30.61 -20.18 -5.41
CA PHE A 22 30.48 -19.66 -4.04
C PHE A 22 30.38 -18.14 -3.94
N LEU A 23 30.13 -17.44 -5.05
CA LEU A 23 29.50 -16.12 -4.97
C LEU A 23 27.99 -16.36 -4.96
N SER A 24 27.46 -16.66 -3.78
CA SER A 24 26.08 -16.27 -3.50
C SER A 24 26.05 -14.75 -3.61
N VAL A 25 25.79 -14.27 -4.82
CA VAL A 25 25.19 -12.95 -5.00
C VAL A 25 23.93 -13.06 -4.17
N ALA A 26 23.91 -12.43 -3.00
CA ALA A 26 22.67 -12.19 -2.31
C ALA A 26 21.79 -11.47 -3.35
N ALA A 27 20.81 -12.19 -3.89
CA ALA A 27 19.75 -11.59 -4.66
C ALA A 27 18.98 -10.73 -3.67
N ARG A 28 19.51 -9.52 -3.40
CA ARG A 28 18.70 -8.43 -2.88
C ARG A 28 17.70 -8.17 -4.00
N SER A 29 16.44 -8.50 -3.77
CA SER A 29 15.39 -7.94 -4.59
C SER A 29 15.61 -6.43 -4.58
N GLU A 30 15.69 -5.82 -5.76
CA GLU A 30 15.78 -4.36 -5.89
C GLU A 30 14.60 -3.64 -5.21
N ASP A 31 13.56 -4.38 -4.82
CA ASP A 31 12.34 -3.94 -4.15
C ASP A 31 12.35 -4.05 -2.61
N ASP A 32 13.47 -4.32 -1.93
CA ASP A 32 13.51 -4.23 -0.46
C ASP A 32 14.00 -2.84 -0.02
N PRO A 33 13.10 -1.88 0.30
CA PRO A 33 13.48 -0.54 0.75
C PRO A 33 14.18 -0.56 2.12
N GLY A 34 14.34 -1.72 2.74
CA GLY A 34 14.83 -1.87 4.09
C GLY A 34 13.79 -1.44 5.12
N PRO A 35 14.05 -1.70 6.41
CA PRO A 35 13.08 -1.43 7.46
C PRO A 35 12.91 0.07 7.71
N ARG A 36 11.65 0.51 7.74
CA ARG A 36 11.25 1.89 8.05
C ARG A 36 11.26 2.14 9.55
N PRO A 37 11.47 3.39 10.03
CA PRO A 37 11.32 3.69 11.45
C PRO A 37 9.87 3.48 11.89
N LEU A 38 9.65 2.80 13.02
CA LEU A 38 8.34 2.78 13.67
C LEU A 38 8.19 4.02 14.54
N ARG A 39 7.25 4.90 14.19
CA ARG A 39 6.99 6.14 14.92
C ARG A 39 5.99 5.91 16.05
N THR A 40 6.11 6.69 17.12
CA THR A 40 5.16 6.68 18.25
C THR A 40 4.27 7.91 18.31
N SER A 41 4.44 8.87 17.38
CA SER A 41 3.59 10.04 17.25
C SER A 41 2.13 9.63 17.07
N SER A 42 1.19 10.43 17.57
CA SER A 42 -0.22 10.14 17.35
C SER A 42 -0.64 10.47 15.92
N ILE A 43 -1.74 9.86 15.44
CA ILE A 43 -2.37 10.23 14.16
C ILE A 43 -2.72 11.73 14.12
N ALA A 44 -3.03 12.33 15.27
CA ALA A 44 -3.32 13.76 15.40
C ALA A 44 -2.10 14.66 15.16
N GLU A 45 -0.88 14.10 15.20
CA GLU A 45 0.38 14.83 14.94
C GLU A 45 0.89 14.61 13.51
N LEU A 46 0.12 13.92 12.65
CA LEU A 46 0.54 13.64 11.28
C LEU A 46 0.85 14.89 10.47
N ASP A 47 0.14 16.00 10.69
CA ASP A 47 0.42 17.27 10.00
C ASP A 47 1.87 17.76 10.17
N GLN A 48 2.56 17.35 11.25
CA GLN A 48 3.96 17.70 11.49
C GLN A 48 4.94 16.75 10.78
N LEU A 49 4.48 15.55 10.43
CA LEU A 49 5.28 14.51 9.77
C LEU A 49 5.18 14.55 8.25
N LEU A 50 4.09 15.13 7.73
CA LEU A 50 3.78 15.11 6.31
C LEU A 50 4.20 16.40 5.59
N PRO A 51 4.41 16.36 4.27
CA PRO A 51 4.72 17.55 3.50
C PRO A 51 3.62 18.62 3.62
N SER A 52 4.00 19.89 3.68
CA SER A 52 3.05 21.00 3.71
C SER A 52 2.06 20.95 2.54
N GLY A 53 0.80 21.28 2.82
CA GLY A 53 -0.28 21.25 1.82
C GLY A 53 -0.83 19.85 1.52
N THR A 54 -0.51 18.85 2.35
CA THR A 54 -1.12 17.53 2.26
C THR A 54 -2.55 17.57 2.82
N HIS A 55 -3.50 17.05 2.04
CA HIS A 55 -4.89 16.91 2.44
C HIS A 55 -5.10 15.58 3.16
N LEU A 56 -5.45 15.63 4.45
CA LEU A 56 -5.68 14.44 5.27
C LEU A 56 -7.05 13.81 4.98
N LEU A 57 -7.07 12.63 4.36
CA LEU A 57 -8.26 11.83 4.07
C LEU A 57 -8.38 10.67 5.05
N LEU A 58 -8.46 10.99 6.35
CA LEU A 58 -8.39 10.00 7.45
C LEU A 58 -9.74 9.60 8.02
N ASN A 59 -10.80 10.31 7.66
CA ASN A 59 -12.16 10.04 8.13
C ASN A 59 -13.15 10.21 6.98
N GLN A 60 -14.34 9.64 7.17
CA GLN A 60 -15.44 9.68 6.20
C GLN A 60 -15.70 11.10 5.67
N GLY A 61 -15.86 12.10 6.54
CA GLY A 61 -16.20 13.47 6.13
C GLY A 61 -15.14 14.12 5.25
N ALA A 62 -13.86 13.88 5.53
CA ALA A 62 -12.76 14.37 4.70
C ALA A 62 -12.73 13.69 3.33
N MET A 63 -12.95 12.37 3.28
CA MET A 63 -13.02 11.61 2.02
C MET A 63 -14.20 12.06 1.16
N GLU A 64 -15.38 12.26 1.76
CA GLU A 64 -16.57 12.73 1.05
C GLU A 64 -16.39 14.15 0.52
N SER A 65 -15.78 15.05 1.31
CA SER A 65 -15.50 16.42 0.88
C SER A 65 -14.51 16.44 -0.29
N PHE A 66 -13.51 15.57 -0.26
CA PHE A 66 -12.56 15.40 -1.35
C PHE A 66 -13.25 14.93 -2.64
N LEU A 67 -14.08 13.90 -2.56
CA LEU A 67 -14.84 13.41 -3.71
C LEU A 67 -15.84 14.45 -4.22
N ALA A 68 -16.52 15.18 -3.33
CA ALA A 68 -17.41 16.27 -3.74
C ALA A 68 -16.66 17.38 -4.48
N ALA A 69 -15.45 17.71 -4.05
CA ALA A 69 -14.62 18.68 -4.75
C ALA A 69 -14.14 18.14 -6.12
N LEU A 70 -13.76 16.86 -6.20
CA LEU A 70 -13.24 16.23 -7.41
C LEU A 70 -14.31 15.92 -8.46
N GLU A 71 -15.48 15.45 -8.02
CA GLU A 71 -16.49 14.74 -8.81
C GLU A 71 -17.91 15.34 -8.64
N GLY A 72 -18.09 16.32 -7.75
CA GLY A 72 -19.37 16.97 -7.51
C GLY A 72 -20.30 16.14 -6.64
N THR A 73 -21.02 15.20 -7.24
CA THR A 73 -22.06 14.39 -6.56
C THR A 73 -21.81 12.89 -6.69
N PRO A 74 -22.22 12.09 -5.68
CA PRO A 74 -22.09 10.64 -5.72
C PRO A 74 -22.87 10.03 -6.90
N PRO A 75 -22.41 8.90 -7.47
CA PRO A 75 -23.18 8.17 -8.46
C PRO A 75 -24.51 7.66 -7.91
N ASP A 76 -25.53 7.59 -8.77
CA ASP A 76 -26.76 6.86 -8.44
C ASP A 76 -26.52 5.36 -8.60
N TRP A 77 -25.99 4.75 -7.54
CA TRP A 77 -25.67 3.32 -7.52
C TRP A 77 -26.86 2.43 -7.79
N THR A 78 -28.07 2.84 -7.45
CA THR A 78 -29.27 2.05 -7.73
C THR A 78 -29.51 1.96 -9.23
N THR A 79 -29.39 3.09 -9.93
CA THR A 79 -29.52 3.14 -11.39
C THR A 79 -28.38 2.40 -12.09
N VAL A 80 -27.14 2.56 -11.62
CA VAL A 80 -25.98 1.88 -12.21
C VAL A 80 -26.09 0.37 -12.01
N TYR A 81 -26.42 -0.08 -10.78
CA TYR A 81 -26.55 -1.50 -10.44
C TYR A 81 -27.72 -2.17 -11.18
N GLY A 82 -28.87 -1.49 -11.26
CA GLY A 82 -30.07 -1.99 -11.91
C GLY A 82 -30.63 -3.25 -11.26
N ARG A 83 -30.80 -4.33 -12.02
CA ARG A 83 -31.28 -5.63 -11.52
C ARG A 83 -30.14 -6.62 -11.17
N GLY A 84 -28.98 -6.08 -10.83
CA GLY A 84 -27.78 -6.83 -10.47
C GLY A 84 -27.14 -7.55 -11.65
N HIS A 85 -26.34 -8.58 -11.37
CA HIS A 85 -25.49 -9.24 -12.37
C HIS A 85 -26.25 -9.95 -13.52
N HIS A 86 -27.57 -10.10 -13.41
CA HIS A 86 -28.42 -10.63 -14.48
C HIS A 86 -28.99 -9.55 -15.40
N ASP A 87 -28.75 -8.28 -15.10
CA ASP A 87 -29.14 -7.17 -15.95
C ASP A 87 -28.15 -7.06 -17.13
N PRO A 88 -28.61 -7.23 -18.38
CA PRO A 88 -27.72 -7.20 -19.55
C PRO A 88 -27.01 -5.85 -19.74
N GLY A 89 -27.52 -4.77 -19.14
CA GLY A 89 -26.89 -3.45 -19.17
C GLY A 89 -26.01 -3.12 -17.96
N HIS A 90 -25.82 -4.05 -17.01
CA HIS A 90 -25.07 -3.82 -15.78
C HIS A 90 -23.65 -3.32 -16.04
N ASP A 91 -22.87 -4.12 -16.79
CA ASP A 91 -21.47 -3.81 -17.10
C ASP A 91 -21.35 -2.54 -17.96
N GLU A 92 -22.26 -2.36 -18.93
CA GLU A 92 -22.25 -1.20 -19.83
C GLU A 92 -22.49 0.11 -19.06
N ARG A 93 -23.42 0.13 -18.09
CA ARG A 93 -23.67 1.32 -17.26
C ARG A 93 -22.46 1.65 -16.38
N LEU A 94 -21.84 0.66 -15.75
CA LEU A 94 -20.66 0.87 -14.93
C LEU A 94 -19.46 1.35 -15.75
N PHE A 95 -19.26 0.76 -16.94
CA PHE A 95 -18.22 1.17 -17.87
C PHE A 95 -18.43 2.61 -18.36
N ASN A 96 -19.66 2.96 -18.75
CA ASN A 96 -19.99 4.32 -19.18
C ASN A 96 -19.81 5.33 -18.05
N LEU A 97 -20.23 5.00 -16.82
CA LEU A 97 -19.98 5.84 -15.64
C LEU A 97 -18.48 6.13 -15.48
N ASN A 98 -17.63 5.10 -15.48
CA ASN A 98 -16.18 5.28 -15.36
C ASN A 98 -15.64 6.22 -16.44
N ARG A 99 -16.01 6.00 -17.71
CA ARG A 99 -15.57 6.84 -18.83
C ARG A 99 -16.04 8.29 -18.74
N GLU A 100 -17.28 8.51 -18.34
CA GLU A 100 -17.85 9.85 -18.18
C GLU A 100 -17.15 10.60 -17.05
N ARG A 101 -16.89 9.93 -15.92
CA ARG A 101 -16.15 10.54 -14.79
C ARG A 101 -14.68 10.78 -15.12
N ASP A 102 -14.03 9.87 -15.84
CA ASP A 102 -12.66 10.08 -16.35
C ASP A 102 -12.57 11.34 -17.21
N ALA A 103 -13.48 11.50 -18.18
CA ALA A 103 -13.52 12.67 -19.04
C ALA A 103 -13.83 13.95 -18.25
N ALA A 104 -14.75 13.89 -17.28
CA ALA A 104 -15.11 15.05 -16.46
C ALA A 104 -13.98 15.51 -15.52
N ARG A 105 -13.09 14.58 -15.11
CA ARG A 105 -11.91 14.88 -14.29
C ARG A 105 -10.76 15.49 -15.08
N GLU A 106 -10.78 15.43 -16.41
CA GLU A 106 -9.70 15.97 -17.23
C GLU A 106 -9.42 17.43 -16.85
N TRP A 107 -8.16 17.73 -16.52
CA TRP A 107 -7.70 19.06 -16.07
C TRP A 107 -8.22 19.54 -14.71
N ASN A 108 -8.95 18.72 -13.94
CA ASN A 108 -9.37 19.09 -12.60
C ASN A 108 -8.13 19.36 -11.71
N PRO A 109 -7.98 20.57 -11.12
CA PRO A 109 -6.82 20.93 -10.32
C PRO A 109 -6.63 20.04 -9.08
N ILE A 110 -7.70 19.39 -8.60
CA ILE A 110 -7.67 18.49 -7.44
C ILE A 110 -6.88 17.21 -7.73
N LEU A 111 -6.73 16.81 -8.99
CA LEU A 111 -5.84 15.70 -9.37
C LEU A 111 -4.40 15.92 -8.93
N LYS A 112 -4.00 17.19 -8.72
CA LYS A 112 -2.66 17.57 -8.27
C LYS A 112 -2.54 17.70 -6.75
N TRP A 113 -3.63 17.53 -6.01
CA TRP A 113 -3.58 17.59 -4.56
C TRP A 113 -2.78 16.43 -4.02
N ARG A 114 -1.85 16.75 -3.11
CA ARG A 114 -1.21 15.74 -2.29
C ARG A 114 -2.20 15.31 -1.23
N ILE A 115 -2.50 14.02 -1.15
CA ILE A 115 -3.44 13.45 -0.20
C ILE A 115 -2.71 12.46 0.71
N ALA A 116 -3.19 12.34 1.94
CA ALA A 116 -2.77 11.30 2.87
C ALA A 116 -3.95 10.41 3.23
N PHE A 117 -3.74 9.10 3.16
CA PHE A 117 -4.71 8.09 3.55
C PHE A 117 -4.02 7.01 4.38
N VAL A 118 -4.80 6.23 5.13
CA VAL A 118 -4.29 5.25 6.08
C VAL A 118 -4.82 3.87 5.74
N TRP A 119 -3.95 2.88 5.90
CA TRP A 119 -4.32 1.49 6.09
C TRP A 119 -3.91 1.04 7.49
N ILE A 120 -4.62 0.05 8.03
CA ILE A 120 -4.25 -0.61 9.27
C ILE A 120 -3.39 -1.84 8.97
N GLY A 121 -2.40 -2.06 9.82
CA GLY A 121 -1.61 -3.28 9.83
C GLY A 121 -1.30 -3.76 11.24
N GLU A 122 -0.65 -4.91 11.29
CA GLU A 122 -0.25 -5.55 12.53
C GLU A 122 1.21 -5.99 12.44
N LEU A 123 1.96 -5.77 13.53
CA LEU A 123 3.32 -6.28 13.63
C LEU A 123 3.29 -7.79 13.87
N SER A 124 4.13 -8.51 13.14
CA SER A 124 4.38 -9.92 13.37
C SER A 124 5.68 -10.13 14.17
N SER A 125 6.21 -11.35 14.19
CA SER A 125 7.43 -11.70 14.93
C SER A 125 8.65 -10.88 14.50
N PHE A 126 9.54 -10.62 15.46
CA PHE A 126 10.84 -10.00 15.18
C PHE A 126 11.72 -10.92 14.32
N ASP A 127 12.24 -10.38 13.23
CA ASP A 127 13.24 -11.01 12.38
C ASP A 127 14.65 -10.61 12.86
N VAL A 128 15.41 -11.58 13.36
CA VAL A 128 16.75 -11.38 13.92
C VAL A 128 17.75 -10.96 12.84
N ASP A 129 17.64 -11.50 11.63
CA ASP A 129 18.57 -11.24 10.53
C ASP A 129 18.34 -9.83 9.98
N ALA A 130 17.07 -9.44 9.80
CA ALA A 130 16.70 -8.11 9.33
C ALA A 130 16.72 -7.04 10.45
N ARG A 131 16.76 -7.46 11.72
CA ARG A 131 16.65 -6.61 12.92
C ARG A 131 15.44 -5.67 12.83
N SER A 132 14.28 -6.24 12.55
CA SER A 132 13.02 -5.52 12.31
C SER A 132 11.80 -6.42 12.53
N TYR A 133 10.62 -5.82 12.65
CA TYR A 133 9.34 -6.52 12.63
C TYR A 133 8.74 -6.45 11.23
N SER A 134 8.19 -7.55 10.73
CA SER A 134 7.37 -7.50 9.52
C SER A 134 5.98 -6.94 9.85
N VAL A 135 5.37 -6.27 8.88
CA VAL A 135 4.03 -5.69 9.01
C VAL A 135 3.10 -6.43 8.06
N ALA A 136 2.06 -7.05 8.61
CA ALA A 136 0.92 -7.52 7.82
C ALA A 136 0.00 -6.32 7.57
N VAL A 137 -0.29 -6.01 6.31
CA VAL A 137 -1.10 -4.84 5.94
C VAL A 137 -2.29 -5.29 5.11
N GLY A 138 -3.46 -4.74 5.41
CA GLY A 138 -4.68 -4.96 4.63
C GLY A 138 -5.23 -3.64 4.09
N PRO A 139 -5.93 -3.66 2.95
CA PRO A 139 -6.65 -2.49 2.49
C PRO A 139 -7.77 -2.13 3.47
N GLU A 140 -7.97 -0.84 3.68
CA GLU A 140 -9.07 -0.32 4.49
C GLU A 140 -10.24 0.11 3.59
N LEU A 141 -11.45 -0.30 3.97
CA LEU A 141 -12.69 0.12 3.33
C LEU A 141 -13.45 1.05 4.25
N THR A 142 -13.80 2.23 3.75
CA THR A 142 -14.55 3.23 4.52
C THR A 142 -15.95 3.40 3.94
N PRO A 143 -17.02 3.05 4.70
CA PRO A 143 -18.38 3.35 4.28
C PRO A 143 -18.64 4.85 4.21
N THR A 144 -19.24 5.32 3.13
CA THR A 144 -19.59 6.72 2.91
C THR A 144 -20.92 6.86 2.18
N SER A 145 -21.43 8.09 2.08
CA SER A 145 -22.57 8.43 1.23
C SER A 145 -22.29 8.23 -0.27
N TRP A 146 -21.02 8.15 -0.66
CA TRP A 146 -20.60 7.84 -2.02
C TRP A 146 -20.58 6.34 -2.31
N GLY A 147 -20.69 5.47 -1.30
CA GLY A 147 -20.39 4.03 -1.38
C GLY A 147 -19.18 3.66 -0.51
N MET A 148 -18.59 2.50 -0.76
CA MET A 148 -17.38 2.05 -0.08
C MET A 148 -16.16 2.67 -0.73
N ILE A 149 -15.37 3.45 0.02
CA ILE A 149 -14.11 3.98 -0.48
C ILE A 149 -12.98 3.02 -0.12
N ARG A 150 -12.15 2.67 -1.09
CA ARG A 150 -10.93 1.87 -0.91
C ARG A 150 -9.80 2.49 -1.72
N PHE A 151 -8.88 3.20 -1.07
CA PHE A 151 -7.69 3.72 -1.76
C PHE A 151 -6.85 2.59 -2.35
N LYS A 152 -6.39 2.78 -3.59
CA LYS A 152 -5.54 1.83 -4.33
C LYS A 152 -4.17 2.47 -4.56
N PRO A 153 -3.14 2.17 -3.75
CA PRO A 153 -1.78 2.60 -4.08
C PRO A 153 -1.31 1.89 -5.36
N GLU A 154 -0.71 2.62 -6.29
CA GLU A 154 -0.11 2.05 -7.53
C GLU A 154 1.02 1.08 -7.20
N GLU A 155 1.89 1.50 -6.28
CA GLU A 155 2.99 0.71 -5.76
C GLU A 155 2.92 0.73 -4.23
N PHE A 156 2.92 -0.46 -3.62
CA PHE A 156 3.00 -0.62 -2.18
C PHE A 156 3.99 -1.74 -1.84
N PRO A 157 4.91 -1.53 -0.87
CA PRO A 157 5.90 -2.55 -0.53
C PRO A 157 5.24 -3.80 0.05
N SER A 158 5.39 -4.93 -0.64
CA SER A 158 4.80 -6.22 -0.25
C SER A 158 5.44 -6.84 0.99
N ASN A 159 6.65 -6.40 1.35
CA ASN A 159 7.46 -6.89 2.45
C ASN A 159 7.77 -5.78 3.47
N LEU A 160 6.78 -4.95 3.81
CA LEU A 160 6.95 -3.84 4.73
C LEU A 160 7.53 -4.32 6.08
N ARG A 161 8.67 -3.74 6.45
CA ARG A 161 9.36 -3.99 7.72
C ARG A 161 9.54 -2.70 8.48
N VAL A 162 9.49 -2.78 9.80
CA VAL A 162 9.71 -1.63 10.68
C VAL A 162 10.72 -1.90 11.77
N ARG A 163 11.46 -0.85 12.13
CA ARG A 163 12.42 -0.85 13.22
C ARG A 163 12.01 0.18 14.28
N PRO A 164 11.59 -0.26 15.47
CA PRO A 164 11.40 0.64 16.60
C PRO A 164 12.74 1.07 17.21
N ASP A 165 12.70 2.07 18.08
CA ASP A 165 13.79 2.30 19.03
C ASP A 165 13.92 1.14 20.04
N THR A 166 15.03 1.09 20.76
CA THR A 166 15.35 -0.03 21.68
C THR A 166 14.34 -0.17 22.82
N HIS A 167 13.81 0.93 23.35
CA HIS A 167 12.84 0.87 24.46
C HIS A 167 11.46 0.41 23.99
N LEU A 168 11.10 0.76 22.77
CA LEU A 168 9.86 0.33 22.14
C LEU A 168 9.92 -1.14 21.70
N ALA A 169 11.07 -1.62 21.22
CA ALA A 169 11.29 -3.03 20.88
C ALA A 169 10.91 -3.97 22.05
N ASP A 170 11.47 -3.73 23.24
CA ASP A 170 11.18 -4.54 24.43
C ASP A 170 9.68 -4.57 24.79
N ARG A 171 8.98 -3.47 24.56
CA ARG A 171 7.53 -3.39 24.81
C ARG A 171 6.75 -4.20 23.78
N ILE A 172 7.11 -4.09 22.51
CA ILE A 172 6.49 -4.84 21.42
C ILE A 172 6.70 -6.35 21.63
N ASP A 173 7.93 -6.77 21.93
CA ASP A 173 8.25 -8.18 22.18
C ASP A 173 7.43 -8.76 23.32
N ARG A 174 7.29 -8.05 24.44
CA ARG A 174 6.45 -8.50 25.56
C ARG A 174 4.97 -8.67 25.17
N ARG A 175 4.44 -7.80 24.31
CA ARG A 175 3.05 -7.91 23.83
C ARG A 175 2.89 -9.11 22.90
N LEU A 176 3.77 -9.26 21.92
CA LEU A 176 3.76 -10.38 20.99
C LEU A 176 3.94 -11.73 21.69
N LEU A 177 4.81 -11.82 22.71
CA LEU A 177 4.97 -13.01 23.55
C LEU A 177 3.70 -13.39 24.33
N ARG A 178 2.81 -12.42 24.59
CA ARG A 178 1.49 -12.63 25.20
C ARG A 178 0.39 -12.85 24.15
N HIS A 179 0.75 -12.98 22.88
CA HIS A 179 -0.18 -13.08 21.74
C HIS A 179 -1.13 -11.87 21.64
N GLU A 180 -0.70 -10.70 22.12
CA GLU A 180 -1.44 -9.46 21.96
C GLU A 180 -1.11 -8.84 20.59
N ALA A 181 -2.14 -8.54 19.80
CA ALA A 181 -1.98 -7.82 18.54
C ALA A 181 -1.34 -6.45 18.78
N VAL A 182 -0.35 -6.11 17.96
CA VAL A 182 0.31 -4.80 17.98
C VAL A 182 -0.01 -4.08 16.67
N GLN A 183 -1.03 -3.25 16.72
CA GLN A 183 -1.53 -2.52 15.55
C GLN A 183 -0.66 -1.33 15.20
N VAL A 184 -0.56 -1.07 13.90
CA VAL A 184 0.10 0.09 13.32
C VAL A 184 -0.79 0.73 12.26
N SER A 185 -0.65 2.02 12.09
CA SER A 185 -1.22 2.76 10.97
C SER A 185 -0.13 2.97 9.92
N ILE A 186 -0.43 2.63 8.68
CA ILE A 186 0.41 2.85 7.52
C ILE A 186 -0.15 4.08 6.82
N VAL A 187 0.54 5.21 7.02
CA VAL A 187 0.16 6.49 6.42
C VAL A 187 0.85 6.60 5.08
N MET A 188 0.06 6.62 4.02
CA MET A 188 0.53 6.79 2.65
C MET A 188 0.19 8.19 2.17
N VAL A 189 1.18 8.84 1.59
CA VAL A 189 1.03 10.17 1.00
C VAL A 189 1.38 10.09 -0.48
N GLY A 190 0.57 10.72 -1.31
CA GLY A 190 0.79 10.74 -2.74
C GLY A 190 -0.17 11.63 -3.47
N THR A 191 -0.22 11.48 -4.78
CA THR A 191 -1.11 12.21 -5.68
C THR A 191 -1.93 11.23 -6.50
N LEU A 192 -3.14 11.62 -6.92
CA LEU A 192 -3.94 10.78 -7.80
C LEU A 192 -3.22 10.60 -9.14
N ILE A 193 -3.32 9.41 -9.74
CA ILE A 193 -2.80 9.17 -11.09
C ILE A 193 -3.72 9.83 -12.10
N PRO A 194 -3.30 10.88 -12.84
CA PRO A 194 -4.23 11.65 -13.67
C PRO A 194 -4.95 10.82 -14.73
N THR A 195 -4.32 9.74 -15.23
CA THR A 195 -4.86 8.86 -16.27
C THR A 195 -5.76 7.74 -15.75
N GLU A 196 -5.78 7.47 -14.44
CA GLU A 196 -6.55 6.39 -13.80
C GLU A 196 -6.96 6.82 -12.38
N SER A 197 -7.45 8.05 -12.21
CA SER A 197 -7.44 8.67 -10.89
C SER A 197 -8.45 8.08 -9.91
N VAL A 198 -9.61 7.64 -10.41
CA VAL A 198 -10.67 7.00 -9.62
C VAL A 198 -11.30 5.90 -10.45
N ILE A 199 -11.39 4.70 -9.90
CA ILE A 199 -12.11 3.57 -10.50
C ILE A 199 -13.39 3.33 -9.72
N TYR A 200 -14.49 3.16 -10.44
CA TYR A 200 -15.79 2.77 -9.88
C TYR A 200 -16.06 1.29 -10.16
N ASP A 201 -16.51 0.57 -9.15
CA ASP A 201 -16.89 -0.84 -9.21
C ASP A 201 -18.04 -1.11 -8.22
N PHE A 202 -18.38 -2.37 -7.97
CA PHE A 202 -19.28 -2.79 -6.90
C PHE A 202 -18.53 -3.52 -5.78
N SER A 203 -19.03 -3.37 -4.56
CA SER A 203 -18.58 -4.16 -3.42
C SER A 203 -18.85 -5.64 -3.68
N HIS A 204 -17.89 -6.49 -3.30
CA HIS A 204 -18.07 -7.94 -3.36
C HIS A 204 -18.81 -8.48 -2.14
N ASP A 205 -18.79 -7.73 -1.04
CA ASP A 205 -19.37 -8.13 0.24
C ASP A 205 -20.84 -7.68 0.37
N ASP A 206 -21.19 -6.55 -0.24
CA ASP A 206 -22.52 -5.94 -0.16
C ASP A 206 -23.10 -5.68 -1.56
N GLU A 207 -24.13 -6.45 -1.91
CA GLU A 207 -24.77 -6.39 -3.22
C GLU A 207 -25.34 -5.00 -3.51
N GLY A 208 -25.00 -4.44 -4.68
CA GLY A 208 -25.50 -3.13 -5.12
C GLY A 208 -24.81 -1.91 -4.49
N VAL A 209 -23.89 -2.12 -3.54
CA VAL A 209 -23.10 -1.02 -2.97
C VAL A 209 -21.95 -0.69 -3.90
N GLY A 210 -21.84 0.59 -4.30
CA GLY A 210 -20.72 1.05 -5.11
C GLY A 210 -19.39 1.02 -4.36
N LEU A 211 -18.32 0.68 -5.07
CA LEU A 211 -16.95 0.72 -4.64
C LEU A 211 -16.23 1.84 -5.41
N ILE A 212 -15.53 2.70 -4.67
CA ILE A 212 -14.81 3.86 -5.20
C ILE A 212 -13.35 3.68 -4.84
N MET A 213 -12.50 3.59 -5.85
CA MET A 213 -11.08 3.33 -5.70
C MET A 213 -10.25 4.48 -6.25
N PRO A 214 -9.98 5.52 -5.45
CA PRO A 214 -8.98 6.51 -5.81
C PRO A 214 -7.61 5.84 -5.94
N VAL A 215 -6.97 5.99 -7.11
CA VAL A 215 -5.67 5.38 -7.39
C VAL A 215 -4.57 6.39 -7.15
N VAL A 216 -3.65 6.05 -6.26
CA VAL A 216 -2.66 6.99 -5.73
C VAL A 216 -1.25 6.54 -6.09
N ARG A 217 -0.49 7.42 -6.73
CA ARG A 217 0.95 7.28 -6.85
C ARG A 217 1.57 7.67 -5.50
N VAL A 218 2.01 6.68 -4.74
CA VAL A 218 2.54 6.89 -3.39
C VAL A 218 3.94 7.50 -3.49
N GLU A 219 4.13 8.64 -2.81
CA GLU A 219 5.37 9.39 -2.72
C GLU A 219 6.09 9.13 -1.38
N GLN A 220 5.33 8.88 -0.31
CA GLN A 220 5.86 8.65 1.04
C GLN A 220 5.00 7.65 1.80
N VAL A 221 5.66 6.80 2.60
CA VAL A 221 5.02 5.85 3.52
C VAL A 221 5.63 6.02 4.90
N GLU A 222 4.78 6.29 5.88
CA GLU A 222 5.12 6.35 7.31
C GLU A 222 4.39 5.23 8.06
N VAL A 223 5.04 4.63 9.05
CA VAL A 223 4.42 3.62 9.92
C VAL A 223 4.40 4.12 11.34
N VAL A 224 3.20 4.17 11.90
CA VAL A 224 2.91 4.76 13.21
C VAL A 224 2.32 3.69 14.10
N LEU A 225 2.85 3.53 15.31
CA LEU A 225 2.29 2.64 16.30
C LEU A 225 0.94 3.19 16.78
N VAL A 226 -0.10 2.37 16.67
CA VAL A 226 -1.40 2.69 17.28
C VAL A 226 -1.25 2.43 18.77
N GLN A 227 -1.15 3.51 19.55
CA GLN A 227 -1.12 3.39 21.01
C GLN A 227 -2.52 3.01 21.50
N PRO A 228 -2.67 1.93 22.29
CA PRO A 228 -3.88 1.70 23.08
C PRO A 228 -3.99 2.69 24.23
#